data_AF-A0A923NA58-F1
#
_entry.id   AF-A0A923NA58-F1
#
_cell.length_a   1.000
_cell.length_b   1.000
_cell.length_c   1.000
_cell.angle_alpha   90.00
_cell.angle_beta   90.00
_cell.angle_gamma   90.00
#
_symmetry.space_group_name_H-M   'P 1'
#
loop_
_entity.id
_entity.type
_entity.pdbx_description
1 polymer ?
#
loop_
_entity_poly.entity_id
_entity_poly.type
_entity_poly.pdbx_seq_one_letter_code
_entity_poly.pdbx_strand_id
1 'polypeptide(L)'
;MKKLLSILLILICLDSFGQGSQAFEFNRIYSYALQEDVQKILSVLDTIPDQSLTEEQKDIKGRYLQRFRNQNESMDCNTDDPMLRSLLKLYQIYWRNALLDKQQLKKYDEQLKDSIATFLIAHNYKSDTLTRPEIAASFGQHLKRYLANSGYFSATGKTGNLFDLFVWSKEDTVTYNVKLPETEVKTTVVFLENPVTMGWEEYATFGKYYPGGWATKEQLYSVDKAYDKNSENFKVSYLAHEAQHFADYKTYPNLTGVDLEYRAKLTELILAEETLHKLLTTFISNASSEGRNSHAFANYAVIRDLSKAIYKQDFVSDVQQWKQVEPDKIRKKSKRLLKQHSKSLKKAGADTVTEFIF
;
A
#
# COMPACT_ATOMS: atom_id res chain seq x y z
N MET A 1 -0.57 -10.94 24.15
CA MET A 1 -0.83 -9.90 23.14
C MET A 1 -0.56 -10.48 21.76
N LYS A 2 -1.60 -10.80 20.99
CA LYS A 2 -1.44 -11.13 19.57
C LYS A 2 -1.16 -9.82 18.84
N LYS A 3 0.08 -9.62 18.35
CA LYS A 3 0.43 -8.48 17.50
C LYS A 3 -0.49 -8.54 16.26
N LEU A 4 -1.23 -7.46 15.97
CA LEU A 4 -1.90 -7.35 14.68
C LEU A 4 -0.83 -7.43 13.58
N LEU A 5 -1.05 -8.28 12.59
CA LEU A 5 -0.20 -8.36 11.40
C LEU A 5 -0.49 -7.10 10.58
N SER A 6 0.45 -6.15 10.55
CA SER A 6 0.43 -5.03 9.61
C SER A 6 0.83 -5.56 8.24
N ILE A 7 -0.04 -5.41 7.25
CA ILE A 7 0.26 -5.76 5.86
C ILE A 7 0.95 -4.55 5.23
N LEU A 8 2.10 -4.77 4.60
CA LEU A 8 2.85 -3.77 3.85
C LEU A 8 2.56 -4.02 2.36
N LEU A 9 2.08 -3.00 1.64
CA LEU A 9 1.44 -3.16 0.33
C LEU A 9 2.16 -2.35 -0.75
N ILE A 10 2.43 -2.93 -1.90
CA ILE A 10 2.93 -2.17 -3.05
C ILE A 10 1.78 -1.43 -3.73
N LEU A 11 1.90 -0.13 -3.90
CA LEU A 11 0.99 0.69 -4.69
C LEU A 11 1.32 0.64 -6.18
N ILE A 12 0.34 0.38 -7.05
CA ILE A 12 0.53 0.49 -8.50
C ILE A 12 -0.02 1.82 -9.00
N CYS A 13 0.86 2.62 -9.61
CA CYS A 13 0.49 3.74 -10.47
C CYS A 13 0.29 3.26 -11.92
N LEU A 14 -0.96 3.12 -12.36
CA LEU A 14 -1.26 3.11 -13.79
C LEU A 14 -1.35 4.57 -14.26
N ASP A 15 -0.26 5.09 -14.84
CA ASP A 15 -0.30 6.13 -15.88
C ASP A 15 1.06 6.39 -16.55
N SER A 16 0.98 6.60 -17.86
CA SER A 16 1.94 7.27 -18.73
C SER A 16 1.87 8.79 -18.53
N PHE A 17 2.92 9.39 -17.97
CA PHE A 17 2.97 10.84 -17.77
C PHE A 17 3.45 11.58 -19.03
N GLY A 18 2.55 12.39 -19.59
CA GLY A 18 2.83 13.50 -20.50
C GLY A 18 2.27 14.82 -19.96
N GLN A 19 3.17 15.78 -19.76
CA GLN A 19 3.03 17.25 -19.72
C GLN A 19 2.20 17.99 -18.62
N GLY A 20 2.83 19.04 -18.07
CA GLY A 20 2.20 20.21 -17.45
C GLY A 20 2.39 20.39 -15.93
N SER A 21 2.86 21.55 -15.48
CA SER A 21 2.95 21.92 -14.05
C SER A 21 1.60 21.94 -13.34
N GLN A 22 0.50 22.13 -14.08
CA GLN A 22 -0.87 22.17 -13.53
C GLN A 22 -1.50 20.77 -13.41
N ALA A 23 -1.20 19.86 -14.34
CA ALA A 23 -1.55 18.44 -14.19
C ALA A 23 -0.82 17.80 -12.99
N PHE A 24 0.41 18.26 -12.72
CA PHE A 24 1.17 17.90 -11.54
C PHE A 24 0.50 18.35 -10.22
N GLU A 25 -0.14 19.53 -10.19
CA GLU A 25 -0.85 20.04 -9.01
C GLU A 25 -2.14 19.25 -8.71
N PHE A 26 -2.98 18.95 -9.72
CA PHE A 26 -4.23 18.22 -9.48
C PHE A 26 -3.97 16.77 -9.04
N ASN A 27 -3.00 16.08 -9.64
CA ASN A 27 -2.73 14.67 -9.32
C ASN A 27 -2.18 14.46 -7.89
N ARG A 28 -1.70 15.52 -7.21
CA ARG A 28 -1.29 15.44 -5.80
C ARG A 28 -2.41 15.06 -4.84
N ILE A 29 -3.68 15.23 -5.22
CA ILE A 29 -4.81 14.79 -4.39
C ILE A 29 -4.73 13.29 -4.07
N TYR A 30 -4.24 12.48 -5.01
CA TYR A 30 -4.08 11.05 -4.79
C TYR A 30 -2.95 10.74 -3.81
N SER A 31 -1.84 11.49 -3.86
CA SER A 31 -0.79 11.35 -2.86
C SER A 31 -1.31 11.68 -1.45
N TYR A 32 -2.17 12.69 -1.31
CA TYR A 32 -2.81 12.98 -0.01
C TYR A 32 -3.80 11.89 0.39
N ALA A 33 -4.55 11.31 -0.55
CA ALA A 33 -5.45 10.19 -0.29
C ALA A 33 -4.68 8.99 0.28
N LEU A 34 -3.56 8.63 -0.33
CA LEU A 34 -2.67 7.54 0.13
C LEU A 34 -1.95 7.86 1.45
N GLN A 35 -1.89 9.13 1.85
CA GLN A 35 -1.45 9.57 3.16
C GLN A 35 -2.60 9.68 4.18
N GLU A 36 -3.77 9.13 3.83
CA GLU A 36 -5.01 9.18 4.58
C GLU A 36 -5.56 10.61 4.78
N ASP A 37 -4.98 11.64 4.16
CA ASP A 37 -5.23 13.06 4.43
C ASP A 37 -6.27 13.68 3.48
N VAL A 38 -7.52 13.24 3.62
CA VAL A 38 -8.63 13.74 2.79
C VAL A 38 -8.95 15.22 3.09
N GLN A 39 -8.69 15.71 4.30
CA GLN A 39 -8.90 17.12 4.63
C GLN A 39 -8.03 18.04 3.77
N LYS A 40 -6.77 17.66 3.54
CA LYS A 40 -5.88 18.38 2.63
C LYS A 40 -6.34 18.31 1.18
N ILE A 41 -6.91 17.18 0.74
CA ILE A 41 -7.54 17.08 -0.58
C ILE A 41 -8.66 18.12 -0.72
N LEU A 42 -9.61 18.14 0.22
CA LEU A 42 -10.74 19.06 0.18
C LEU A 42 -10.27 20.52 0.18
N SER A 43 -9.27 20.84 1.00
CA SER A 43 -8.67 22.19 1.05
C SER A 43 -8.04 22.59 -0.29
N VAL A 44 -7.32 21.68 -0.94
CA VAL A 44 -6.73 21.94 -2.27
C VAL A 44 -7.82 22.11 -3.32
N LEU A 45 -8.83 21.24 -3.34
CA LEU A 45 -9.93 21.31 -4.30
C LEU A 45 -10.75 22.61 -4.21
N ASP A 46 -10.86 23.20 -3.01
CA ASP A 46 -11.50 24.51 -2.82
C ASP A 46 -10.75 25.66 -3.48
N THR A 47 -9.43 25.55 -3.59
CA THR A 47 -8.58 26.60 -4.17
C THR A 47 -8.48 26.56 -5.69
N ILE A 48 -8.84 25.43 -6.33
CA ILE A 48 -8.70 25.24 -7.77
C ILE A 48 -10.00 25.68 -8.48
N PRO A 49 -9.97 26.73 -9.33
CA PRO A 49 -11.14 27.18 -10.08
C PRO A 49 -11.58 26.14 -11.13
N ASP A 50 -12.88 25.92 -11.27
CA ASP A 50 -13.42 24.91 -12.21
C ASP A 50 -13.05 25.20 -13.67
N GLN A 51 -12.89 26.48 -14.04
CA GLN A 51 -12.48 26.87 -15.40
C GLN A 51 -11.04 26.44 -15.73
N SER A 52 -10.24 26.12 -14.70
CA SER A 52 -8.85 25.68 -14.84
C SER A 52 -8.72 24.15 -14.94
N LEU A 53 -9.83 23.42 -14.81
CA LEU A 53 -9.89 21.96 -14.82
C LEU A 53 -10.39 21.42 -16.16
N THR A 54 -9.81 20.29 -16.57
CA THR A 54 -10.39 19.43 -17.61
C THR A 54 -11.70 18.79 -17.13
N GLU A 55 -12.52 18.26 -18.05
CA GLU A 55 -13.78 17.60 -17.68
C GLU A 55 -13.56 16.38 -16.77
N GLU A 56 -12.50 15.59 -17.02
CA GLU A 56 -12.12 14.46 -16.14
C GLU A 56 -11.79 14.95 -14.72
N GLN A 57 -11.05 16.04 -14.60
CA GLN A 57 -10.70 16.61 -13.30
C GLN A 57 -11.91 17.21 -12.58
N LYS A 58 -12.87 17.79 -13.31
CA LYS A 58 -14.13 18.25 -12.75
C LYS A 58 -14.96 17.09 -12.21
N ASP A 59 -15.01 15.97 -12.94
CA ASP A 59 -15.66 14.74 -12.46
C ASP A 59 -15.01 14.24 -11.16
N ILE A 60 -13.68 14.08 -11.15
CA ILE A 60 -12.94 13.65 -9.96
C ILE A 60 -13.18 14.61 -8.77
N LYS A 61 -13.12 15.92 -9.00
CA LYS A 61 -13.42 16.94 -7.97
C LYS A 61 -14.85 16.75 -7.44
N GLY A 62 -15.83 16.61 -8.32
CA GLY A 62 -17.23 16.35 -7.97
C GLY A 62 -17.39 15.09 -7.11
N ARG A 63 -16.72 14.00 -7.48
CA ARG A 63 -16.76 12.73 -6.73
C ARG A 63 -16.15 12.85 -5.34
N TYR A 64 -15.00 13.52 -5.18
CA TYR A 64 -14.43 13.80 -3.85
C TYR A 64 -15.40 14.61 -2.97
N LEU A 65 -16.03 15.66 -3.54
CA LEU A 65 -17.01 16.46 -2.81
C LEU A 65 -18.26 15.65 -2.43
N GLN A 66 -18.80 14.82 -3.33
CA GLN A 66 -19.93 13.95 -3.03
C GLN A 66 -19.60 12.91 -1.96
N ARG A 67 -18.44 12.26 -2.05
CA ARG A 67 -18.01 11.21 -1.11
C ARG A 67 -17.72 11.76 0.27
N PHE A 68 -16.91 12.81 0.37
CA PHE A 68 -16.31 13.24 1.63
C PHE A 68 -16.94 14.52 2.21
N ARG A 69 -17.44 15.45 1.39
CA ARG A 69 -18.06 16.68 1.89
C ARG A 69 -19.57 16.53 2.06
N ASN A 70 -20.26 16.19 0.99
CA ASN A 70 -21.73 16.15 0.94
C ASN A 70 -22.29 14.81 1.46
N GLN A 71 -21.47 13.76 1.42
CA GLN A 71 -21.80 12.38 1.82
C GLN A 71 -23.06 11.81 1.15
N ASN A 72 -23.32 12.23 -0.09
CA ASN A 72 -24.51 11.86 -0.87
C ASN A 72 -24.18 10.98 -2.08
N GLU A 73 -22.95 10.48 -2.18
CA GLU A 73 -22.56 9.53 -3.20
C GLU A 73 -23.29 8.19 -3.05
N SER A 74 -23.71 7.60 -4.18
CA SER A 74 -24.12 6.20 -4.23
C SER A 74 -22.93 5.30 -3.92
N MET A 75 -23.05 4.48 -2.88
CA MET A 75 -22.06 3.45 -2.55
C MET A 75 -22.14 2.30 -3.56
N ASP A 76 -21.53 2.51 -4.73
CA ASP A 76 -21.41 1.47 -5.75
C ASP A 76 -20.43 0.39 -5.26
N CYS A 77 -20.87 -0.85 -5.43
CA CYS A 77 -20.11 -2.04 -5.05
C CYS A 77 -19.92 -2.89 -6.30
N ASN A 78 -18.72 -3.42 -6.50
CA ASN A 78 -18.38 -4.25 -7.65
C ASN A 78 -18.82 -5.71 -7.46
N THR A 79 -20.08 -5.93 -7.07
CA THR A 79 -20.66 -7.26 -6.84
C THR A 79 -22.18 -7.17 -6.78
N ASP A 80 -22.89 -8.16 -7.34
CA ASP A 80 -24.34 -8.28 -7.22
C ASP A 80 -24.78 -9.10 -6.00
N ASP A 81 -23.84 -9.72 -5.28
CA ASP A 81 -24.13 -10.46 -4.06
C ASP A 81 -24.64 -9.48 -2.95
N PRO A 82 -25.90 -9.61 -2.49
CA PRO A 82 -26.46 -8.73 -1.47
C PRO A 82 -25.73 -8.78 -0.12
N MET A 83 -25.14 -9.93 0.22
CA MET A 83 -24.36 -10.13 1.43
C MET A 83 -23.07 -9.32 1.36
N LEU A 84 -22.34 -9.42 0.25
CA LEU A 84 -21.11 -8.64 0.05
C LEU A 84 -21.41 -7.15 -0.05
N ARG A 85 -22.48 -6.74 -0.75
CA ARG A 85 -22.90 -5.32 -0.80
C ARG A 85 -23.15 -4.77 0.61
N SER A 86 -23.81 -5.54 1.47
CA SER A 86 -24.06 -5.16 2.87
C SER A 86 -22.77 -5.02 3.67
N LEU A 87 -21.84 -5.96 3.51
CA LEU A 87 -20.52 -5.93 4.17
C LEU A 87 -19.67 -4.73 3.72
N LEU A 88 -19.58 -4.50 2.41
CA LEU A 88 -18.77 -3.42 1.82
C LEU A 88 -19.25 -2.05 2.29
N LYS A 89 -20.57 -1.85 2.41
CA LYS A 89 -21.12 -0.61 2.96
C LYS A 89 -20.61 -0.31 4.37
N LEU A 90 -20.45 -1.31 5.23
CA LEU A 90 -19.89 -1.11 6.57
C LEU A 90 -18.44 -0.59 6.51
N TYR A 91 -17.63 -1.15 5.63
CA TYR A 91 -16.25 -0.71 5.41
C TYR A 91 -16.19 0.67 4.76
N GLN A 92 -17.03 0.97 3.77
CA GLN A 92 -17.07 2.29 3.12
C GLN A 92 -17.51 3.39 4.09
N ILE A 93 -18.46 3.13 4.99
CA ILE A 93 -18.83 4.05 6.08
C ILE A 93 -17.62 4.28 7.00
N TYR A 94 -16.94 3.20 7.40
CA TYR A 94 -15.74 3.29 8.24
C TYR A 94 -14.63 4.10 7.56
N TRP A 95 -14.26 3.77 6.32
CA TRP A 95 -13.20 4.45 5.57
C TRP A 95 -13.50 5.94 5.39
N ARG A 96 -14.72 6.29 4.99
CA ARG A 96 -15.13 7.70 4.86
C ARG A 96 -14.94 8.47 6.15
N ASN A 97 -15.43 7.94 7.27
CA ASN A 97 -15.37 8.61 8.57
C ASN A 97 -13.92 8.71 9.08
N ALA A 98 -13.15 7.64 8.95
CA ALA A 98 -11.77 7.58 9.42
C ALA A 98 -10.83 8.49 8.62
N LEU A 99 -11.04 8.59 7.30
CA LEU A 99 -10.29 9.49 6.43
C LEU A 99 -10.65 10.97 6.65
N LEU A 100 -11.91 11.26 6.99
CA LEU A 100 -12.35 12.63 7.30
C LEU A 100 -11.86 13.13 8.66
N ASP A 101 -11.82 12.26 9.66
CA ASP A 101 -11.49 12.64 11.04
C ASP A 101 -10.58 11.61 11.72
N LYS A 102 -9.28 11.76 11.45
CA LYS A 102 -8.23 10.91 12.03
C LYS A 102 -8.17 10.98 13.56
N GLN A 103 -8.65 12.08 14.17
CA GLN A 103 -8.61 12.23 15.63
C GLN A 103 -9.56 11.25 16.31
N GLN A 104 -10.65 10.87 15.62
CA GLN A 104 -11.63 9.90 16.09
C GLN A 104 -11.38 8.49 15.57
N LEU A 105 -10.22 8.20 14.98
CA LEU A 105 -9.92 6.88 14.39
C LEU A 105 -10.21 5.71 15.35
N LYS A 106 -9.83 5.84 16.63
CA LYS A 106 -10.10 4.80 17.65
C LYS A 106 -11.60 4.54 17.83
N LYS A 107 -12.43 5.59 17.79
CA LYS A 107 -13.89 5.47 17.87
C LYS A 107 -14.43 4.72 16.65
N TYR A 108 -13.98 5.08 15.45
CA TYR A 108 -14.40 4.42 14.21
C TYR A 108 -13.94 2.96 14.14
N ASP A 109 -12.74 2.66 14.63
CA ASP A 109 -12.23 1.29 14.77
C ASP A 109 -13.16 0.42 15.62
N GLU A 110 -13.59 0.91 16.79
CA GLU A 110 -14.52 0.16 17.65
C GLU A 110 -15.90 0.02 17.00
N GLN A 111 -16.41 1.06 16.33
CA GLN A 111 -17.68 1.00 15.60
C GLN A 111 -17.66 -0.03 14.46
N LEU A 112 -16.56 -0.12 13.71
CA LEU A 112 -16.42 -1.14 12.67
C LEU A 112 -16.45 -2.55 13.27
N LYS A 113 -15.65 -2.82 14.31
CA LYS A 113 -15.63 -4.13 14.99
C LYS A 113 -17.02 -4.56 15.45
N ASP A 114 -17.73 -3.63 16.07
CA ASP A 114 -19.07 -3.82 16.61
C ASP A 114 -20.10 -4.08 15.50
N SER A 115 -19.99 -3.34 14.38
CA SER A 115 -20.84 -3.50 13.20
C SER A 115 -20.61 -4.82 12.48
N ILE A 116 -19.35 -5.24 12.33
CA ILE A 116 -19.01 -6.54 11.72
C ILE A 116 -19.50 -7.69 12.60
N ALA A 117 -19.34 -7.60 13.93
CA ALA A 117 -19.87 -8.61 14.83
C ALA A 117 -21.39 -8.76 14.71
N THR A 118 -22.13 -7.65 14.64
CA THR A 118 -23.58 -7.67 14.35
C THR A 118 -23.90 -8.29 13.01
N PHE A 119 -23.18 -7.89 11.95
CA PHE A 119 -23.36 -8.43 10.61
C PHE A 119 -23.19 -9.95 10.59
N LEU A 120 -22.14 -10.47 11.20
CA LEU A 120 -21.87 -11.91 11.26
C LEU A 120 -22.97 -12.69 11.98
N ILE A 121 -23.45 -12.18 13.12
CA ILE A 121 -24.55 -12.79 13.87
C ILE A 121 -25.85 -12.80 13.04
N ALA A 122 -26.17 -11.68 12.39
CA ALA A 122 -27.37 -11.57 11.56
C ALA A 122 -27.35 -12.50 10.34
N HIS A 123 -26.15 -12.87 9.86
CA HIS A 123 -25.97 -13.81 8.75
C HIS A 123 -25.65 -15.24 9.21
N ASN A 124 -26.12 -15.62 10.42
CA ASN A 124 -26.00 -16.97 10.96
C ASN A 124 -24.56 -17.50 11.00
N TYR A 125 -23.58 -16.63 11.26
CA TYR A 125 -22.22 -17.09 11.54
C TYR A 125 -22.24 -18.01 12.76
N LYS A 126 -22.08 -19.31 12.52
CA LYS A 126 -22.15 -20.34 13.56
C LYS A 126 -20.98 -20.22 14.50
N SER A 127 -21.26 -19.66 15.66
CA SER A 127 -20.36 -19.62 16.79
C SER A 127 -21.17 -19.76 18.05
N ASP A 128 -21.77 -20.95 18.22
CA ASP A 128 -22.74 -21.27 19.29
C ASP A 128 -22.20 -21.01 20.71
N THR A 129 -20.89 -20.77 20.84
CA THR A 129 -20.19 -20.53 22.10
C THR A 129 -19.66 -19.10 22.28
N LEU A 130 -19.74 -18.21 21.28
CA LEU A 130 -19.16 -16.86 21.38
C LEU A 130 -20.24 -15.78 21.40
N THR A 131 -20.07 -14.84 22.32
CA THR A 131 -20.84 -13.61 22.44
C THR A 131 -20.42 -12.58 21.39
N ARG A 132 -21.27 -11.57 21.16
CA ARG A 132 -20.96 -10.45 20.25
C ARG A 132 -19.65 -9.72 20.59
N PRO A 133 -19.34 -9.38 21.86
CA PRO A 133 -18.05 -8.78 22.22
C PRO A 133 -16.85 -9.68 21.90
N GLU A 134 -16.97 -11.00 22.06
CA GLU A 134 -15.88 -11.93 21.72
C GLU A 134 -15.64 -12.00 20.21
N ILE A 135 -16.71 -12.00 19.42
CA ILE A 135 -16.62 -11.88 17.95
C ILE A 135 -15.97 -10.55 17.57
N ALA A 136 -16.41 -9.42 18.16
CA ALA A 136 -15.85 -8.09 17.87
C ALA A 136 -14.35 -8.01 18.19
N ALA A 137 -13.90 -8.63 19.28
CA ALA A 137 -12.50 -8.66 19.68
C ALA A 137 -11.58 -9.38 18.67
N SER A 138 -12.13 -10.34 17.92
CA SER A 138 -11.41 -11.10 16.88
C SER A 138 -12.09 -11.01 15.51
N PHE A 139 -12.75 -9.88 15.22
CA PHE A 139 -13.68 -9.76 14.08
C PHE A 139 -13.04 -10.15 12.74
N GLY A 140 -11.79 -9.76 12.49
CA GLY A 140 -11.08 -10.09 11.24
C GLY A 140 -10.94 -11.60 11.02
N GLN A 141 -10.67 -12.37 12.09
CA GLN A 141 -10.58 -13.83 11.99
C GLN A 141 -11.95 -14.45 11.69
N HIS A 142 -13.00 -13.97 12.36
CA HIS A 142 -14.36 -14.46 12.14
C HIS A 142 -14.88 -14.08 10.75
N LEU A 143 -14.61 -12.85 10.31
CA LEU A 143 -14.96 -12.36 8.98
C LEU A 143 -14.25 -13.17 7.89
N LYS A 144 -12.94 -13.42 8.03
CA LYS A 144 -12.19 -14.25 7.09
C LYS A 144 -12.79 -15.66 6.97
N ARG A 145 -13.15 -16.29 8.10
CA ARG A 145 -13.81 -17.61 8.09
C ARG A 145 -15.19 -17.58 7.45
N TYR A 146 -15.97 -16.55 7.74
CA TYR A 146 -17.30 -16.36 7.16
C TYR A 146 -17.22 -16.20 5.64
N LEU A 147 -16.33 -15.33 5.14
CA LEU A 147 -16.10 -15.15 3.71
C LEU A 147 -15.63 -16.44 3.02
N ALA A 148 -14.73 -17.19 3.65
CA ALA A 148 -14.27 -18.49 3.14
C ALA A 148 -15.43 -19.51 3.02
N ASN A 149 -16.31 -19.57 4.02
CA ASN A 149 -17.50 -20.44 3.97
C ASN A 149 -18.50 -20.00 2.88
N SER A 150 -18.46 -18.73 2.48
CA SER A 150 -19.25 -18.17 1.38
C SER A 150 -18.55 -18.26 0.02
N GLY A 151 -17.40 -18.95 -0.07
CA GLY A 151 -16.67 -19.17 -1.33
C GLY A 151 -15.72 -18.04 -1.74
N TYR A 152 -15.38 -17.13 -0.82
CA TYR A 152 -14.48 -16.01 -1.09
C TYR A 152 -13.16 -16.13 -0.33
N PHE A 153 -12.10 -15.66 -0.97
CA PHE A 153 -10.82 -15.41 -0.32
C PHE A 153 -10.80 -13.99 0.24
N SER A 154 -10.03 -13.78 1.30
CA SER A 154 -9.93 -12.46 1.92
C SER A 154 -8.63 -12.22 2.69
N ALA A 155 -8.24 -10.96 2.70
CA ALA A 155 -7.25 -10.40 3.61
C ALA A 155 -7.91 -9.29 4.43
N THR A 156 -7.70 -9.37 5.73
CA THR A 156 -8.25 -8.43 6.71
C THR A 156 -7.11 -8.02 7.64
N GLY A 157 -7.10 -6.79 8.11
CA GLY A 157 -6.03 -6.30 8.98
C GLY A 157 -5.98 -4.79 8.94
N LYS A 158 -4.85 -4.22 9.36
CA LYS A 158 -4.60 -2.80 9.10
C LYS A 158 -3.63 -2.63 7.95
N THR A 159 -4.00 -1.71 7.06
CA THR A 159 -3.16 -1.15 6.01
C THR A 159 -2.98 0.32 6.36
N GLY A 160 -1.74 0.76 6.60
CA GLY A 160 -1.52 2.05 7.26
C GLY A 160 -2.19 2.05 8.63
N ASN A 161 -3.00 3.07 8.92
CA ASN A 161 -3.72 3.19 10.20
C ASN A 161 -5.14 2.61 10.15
N LEU A 162 -5.64 2.25 8.97
CA LEU A 162 -7.04 1.89 8.74
C LEU A 162 -7.24 0.37 8.71
N PHE A 163 -8.35 -0.10 9.26
CA PHE A 163 -8.81 -1.46 9.01
C PHE A 163 -9.21 -1.62 7.54
N ASP A 164 -8.72 -2.70 6.95
CA ASP A 164 -8.84 -2.96 5.54
C ASP A 164 -9.60 -4.25 5.26
N LEU A 165 -10.11 -4.34 4.03
CA LEU A 165 -10.83 -5.48 3.50
C LEU A 165 -10.47 -5.69 2.04
N PHE A 166 -9.83 -6.82 1.76
CA PHE A 166 -9.64 -7.35 0.42
C PHE A 166 -10.52 -8.59 0.27
N VAL A 167 -11.28 -8.67 -0.82
CA VAL A 167 -12.12 -9.83 -1.13
C VAL A 167 -12.00 -10.15 -2.62
N TRP A 168 -11.77 -11.42 -2.92
CA TRP A 168 -11.67 -11.94 -4.29
C TRP A 168 -12.21 -13.36 -4.36
N SER A 169 -12.51 -13.84 -5.56
CA SER A 169 -13.24 -15.11 -5.75
C SER A 169 -12.41 -16.23 -6.37
N LYS A 170 -11.20 -15.95 -6.84
CA LYS A 170 -10.33 -16.96 -7.45
C LYS A 170 -8.86 -16.68 -7.16
N GLU A 171 -8.10 -17.75 -6.90
CA GLU A 171 -6.65 -17.71 -6.74
C GLU A 171 -5.97 -18.70 -7.69
N ASP A 172 -4.78 -18.33 -8.15
CA ASP A 172 -3.79 -19.26 -8.71
C ASP A 172 -2.47 -19.13 -7.94
N THR A 173 -1.63 -20.17 -7.95
CA THR A 173 -0.37 -20.16 -7.19
C THR A 173 0.81 -20.60 -8.04
N VAL A 174 1.90 -19.85 -7.97
CA VAL A 174 3.15 -20.18 -8.68
C VAL A 174 4.32 -20.03 -7.72
N THR A 175 5.23 -20.99 -7.74
CA THR A 175 6.46 -20.93 -6.95
C THR A 175 7.58 -20.28 -7.75
N TYR A 176 8.22 -19.26 -7.17
CA TYR A 176 9.35 -18.54 -7.75
C TYR A 176 10.61 -18.77 -6.93
N ASN A 177 11.75 -18.88 -7.62
CA ASN A 177 13.07 -18.72 -7.04
C ASN A 177 13.57 -17.32 -7.41
N VAL A 178 13.63 -16.42 -6.43
CA VAL A 178 13.94 -15.01 -6.63
C VAL A 178 15.37 -14.73 -6.18
N LYS A 179 16.21 -14.25 -7.11
CA LYS A 179 17.58 -13.83 -6.81
C LYS A 179 17.57 -12.39 -6.32
N LEU A 180 17.77 -12.21 -5.01
CA LEU A 180 17.91 -10.91 -4.38
C LEU A 180 19.39 -10.48 -4.35
N PRO A 181 19.70 -9.19 -4.10
CA PRO A 181 21.07 -8.70 -4.10
C PRO A 181 22.01 -9.34 -3.06
N GLU A 182 21.45 -9.87 -1.95
CA GLU A 182 22.21 -10.45 -0.84
C GLU A 182 21.90 -11.93 -0.56
N THR A 183 20.85 -12.49 -1.17
CA THR A 183 20.40 -13.88 -0.96
C THR A 183 19.56 -14.38 -2.12
N GLU A 184 19.25 -15.66 -2.17
CA GLU A 184 18.19 -16.21 -3.01
C GLU A 184 17.05 -16.70 -2.12
N VAL A 185 15.80 -16.50 -2.53
CA VAL A 185 14.63 -16.97 -1.79
C VAL A 185 13.68 -17.74 -2.70
N LYS A 186 13.22 -18.89 -2.20
CA LYS A 186 12.10 -19.63 -2.79
C LYS A 186 10.82 -19.24 -2.08
N THR A 187 9.83 -18.77 -2.82
CA THR A 187 8.54 -18.34 -2.28
C THR A 187 7.40 -18.65 -3.26
N THR A 188 6.19 -18.76 -2.73
CA THR A 188 4.97 -18.93 -3.52
C THR A 188 4.30 -17.57 -3.68
N VAL A 189 3.91 -17.24 -4.90
CA VAL A 189 3.05 -16.10 -5.22
C VAL A 189 1.63 -16.62 -5.43
N VAL A 190 0.70 -16.08 -4.67
CA VAL A 190 -0.75 -16.26 -4.85
C VAL A 190 -1.27 -15.10 -5.69
N PHE A 191 -1.81 -15.42 -6.86
CA PHE A 191 -2.41 -14.45 -7.76
C PHE A 191 -3.90 -14.30 -7.46
N LEU A 192 -4.34 -13.09 -7.14
CA LEU A 192 -5.73 -12.76 -6.84
C LEU A 192 -6.47 -12.42 -8.14
N GLU A 193 -7.51 -13.17 -8.44
CA GLU A 193 -8.38 -12.97 -9.59
C GLU A 193 -9.80 -12.60 -9.15
N ASN A 194 -10.46 -11.81 -10.00
CA ASN A 194 -11.84 -11.34 -9.80
C ASN A 194 -12.04 -10.64 -8.43
N PRO A 195 -11.35 -9.49 -8.21
CA PRO A 195 -11.49 -8.73 -6.98
C PRO A 195 -12.90 -8.14 -6.86
N VAL A 196 -13.48 -8.31 -5.67
CA VAL A 196 -14.73 -7.65 -5.24
C VAL A 196 -14.41 -6.29 -4.62
N THR A 197 -13.34 -6.21 -3.84
CA THR A 197 -12.77 -4.95 -3.32
C THR A 197 -11.27 -5.12 -3.10
N MET A 198 -10.54 -4.04 -3.38
CA MET A 198 -9.11 -3.89 -3.17
C MET A 198 -8.79 -2.93 -2.01
N GLY A 199 -9.73 -2.74 -1.09
CA GLY A 199 -9.48 -2.06 0.16
C GLY A 199 -9.64 -0.54 0.13
N TRP A 200 -9.18 0.10 1.21
CA TRP A 200 -9.45 1.51 1.45
C TRP A 200 -8.76 2.45 0.46
N GLU A 201 -7.62 2.07 -0.11
CA GLU A 201 -6.89 2.89 -1.10
C GLU A 201 -7.67 2.96 -2.42
N GLU A 202 -8.21 1.83 -2.87
CA GLU A 202 -9.13 1.76 -4.01
C GLU A 202 -10.34 2.67 -3.76
N TYR A 203 -10.89 2.59 -2.55
CA TYR A 203 -11.96 3.47 -2.13
C TYR A 203 -11.53 4.95 -2.11
N ALA A 204 -10.41 5.32 -1.50
CA ALA A 204 -10.03 6.72 -1.37
C ALA A 204 -9.68 7.37 -2.72
N THR A 205 -9.26 6.58 -3.70
CA THR A 205 -8.74 7.06 -4.98
C THR A 205 -9.62 6.71 -6.18
N PHE A 206 -10.85 6.25 -5.93
CA PHE A 206 -11.80 5.89 -6.99
C PHE A 206 -11.28 4.81 -7.96
N GLY A 207 -10.53 3.85 -7.44
CA GLY A 207 -9.89 2.78 -8.22
C GLY A 207 -8.62 3.19 -8.96
N LYS A 208 -8.18 4.46 -8.83
CA LYS A 208 -6.94 4.92 -9.47
C LYS A 208 -5.71 4.23 -8.89
N TYR A 209 -5.70 4.05 -7.57
CA TYR A 209 -4.64 3.39 -6.83
C TYR A 209 -5.23 2.29 -5.95
N TYR A 210 -4.52 1.19 -5.90
CA TYR A 210 -4.81 0.08 -5.02
C TYR A 210 -3.54 -0.73 -4.82
N PRO A 211 -3.52 -1.59 -3.80
CA PRO A 211 -2.43 -2.53 -3.58
C PRO A 211 -2.26 -3.52 -4.74
N GLY A 212 -1.11 -3.50 -5.38
CA GLY A 212 -0.67 -4.47 -6.36
C GLY A 212 -0.28 -5.82 -5.78
N GLY A 213 0.11 -5.85 -4.51
CA GLY A 213 0.49 -7.08 -3.82
C GLY A 213 1.14 -6.82 -2.46
N TRP A 214 1.44 -7.90 -1.74
CA TRP A 214 2.09 -7.86 -0.43
C TRP A 214 2.79 -9.18 -0.07
N ALA A 215 3.74 -9.10 0.84
CA ALA A 215 4.36 -10.24 1.48
C ALA A 215 3.68 -10.60 2.82
N THR A 216 3.66 -11.89 3.11
CA THR A 216 3.42 -12.44 4.46
C THR A 216 4.66 -13.21 4.92
N LYS A 217 4.63 -13.85 6.10
CA LYS A 217 5.74 -14.69 6.53
C LYS A 217 5.80 -16.01 5.76
N GLU A 218 4.69 -16.39 5.13
CA GLU A 218 4.48 -17.67 4.49
C GLU A 218 4.58 -17.59 2.96
N GLN A 219 4.01 -16.54 2.36
CA GLN A 219 3.90 -16.40 0.89
C GLN A 219 3.72 -14.94 0.45
N LEU A 220 3.80 -14.72 -0.86
CA LEU A 220 3.50 -13.44 -1.50
C LEU A 220 2.10 -13.47 -2.11
N TYR A 221 1.48 -12.30 -2.22
CA TYR A 221 0.19 -12.10 -2.88
C TYR A 221 0.36 -11.05 -3.97
N SER A 222 -0.24 -11.28 -5.14
CA SER A 222 -0.21 -10.37 -6.30
C SER A 222 -1.62 -10.23 -6.84
N VAL A 223 -2.08 -9.01 -7.07
CA VAL A 223 -3.28 -8.79 -7.89
C VAL A 223 -2.93 -9.19 -9.32
N ASP A 224 -3.69 -10.11 -9.91
CA ASP A 224 -3.31 -10.75 -11.18
C ASP A 224 -3.28 -9.74 -12.34
N LYS A 225 -4.32 -8.90 -12.44
CA LYS A 225 -4.46 -7.90 -13.52
C LYS A 225 -3.54 -6.68 -13.37
N ALA A 226 -2.81 -6.61 -12.27
CA ALA A 226 -2.00 -5.46 -11.91
C ALA A 226 -0.66 -5.42 -12.65
N TYR A 227 -0.19 -6.57 -13.14
CA TYR A 227 1.10 -6.69 -13.79
C TYR A 227 1.07 -7.60 -15.02
N ASP A 228 1.82 -7.22 -16.05
CA ASP A 228 2.33 -8.19 -17.02
C ASP A 228 3.44 -9.00 -16.34
N LYS A 229 3.21 -10.30 -16.13
CA LYS A 229 4.12 -11.24 -15.45
C LYS A 229 5.50 -11.37 -16.12
N ASN A 230 5.62 -10.97 -17.39
CA ASN A 230 6.89 -10.99 -18.12
C ASN A 230 7.66 -9.67 -18.00
N SER A 231 6.99 -8.58 -17.60
CA SER A 231 7.58 -7.25 -17.52
C SER A 231 8.57 -7.08 -16.38
N GLU A 232 9.45 -6.09 -16.50
CA GLU A 232 10.34 -5.70 -15.41
C GLU A 232 9.56 -5.17 -14.19
N ASN A 233 8.43 -4.49 -14.40
CA ASN A 233 7.58 -4.03 -13.28
C ASN A 233 7.13 -5.21 -12.41
N PHE A 234 6.74 -6.35 -13.02
CA PHE A 234 6.42 -7.55 -12.25
C PHE A 234 7.67 -8.14 -11.57
N LYS A 235 8.75 -8.34 -12.32
CA LYS A 235 9.93 -9.05 -11.81
C LYS A 235 10.69 -8.27 -10.74
N VAL A 236 10.76 -6.96 -10.87
CA VAL A 236 11.54 -6.06 -10.01
C VAL A 236 10.64 -5.37 -9.01
N SER A 237 9.71 -4.54 -9.48
CA SER A 237 8.90 -3.69 -8.59
C SER A 237 7.88 -4.44 -7.76
N TYR A 238 7.43 -5.61 -8.22
CA TYR A 238 6.62 -6.51 -7.39
C TYR A 238 7.45 -7.65 -6.79
N LEU A 239 7.92 -8.57 -7.62
CA LEU A 239 8.41 -9.86 -7.17
C LEU A 239 9.68 -9.74 -6.33
N ALA A 240 10.67 -8.96 -6.79
CA ALA A 240 11.90 -8.75 -6.02
C ALA A 240 11.67 -7.88 -4.77
N HIS A 241 10.80 -6.87 -4.86
CA HIS A 241 10.41 -6.03 -3.74
C HIS A 241 9.77 -6.87 -2.61
N GLU A 242 8.72 -7.63 -2.93
CA GLU A 242 8.02 -8.46 -1.94
C GLU A 242 8.86 -9.64 -1.46
N ALA A 243 9.69 -10.22 -2.34
CA ALA A 243 10.65 -11.24 -1.92
C ALA A 243 11.69 -10.68 -0.94
N GLN A 244 12.07 -9.40 -1.06
CA GLN A 244 12.94 -8.74 -0.09
C GLN A 244 12.24 -8.61 1.28
N HIS A 245 10.96 -8.21 1.33
CA HIS A 245 10.19 -8.26 2.58
C HIS A 245 10.09 -9.66 3.17
N PHE A 246 9.79 -10.66 2.35
CA PHE A 246 9.71 -12.05 2.77
C PHE A 246 11.04 -12.56 3.37
N ALA A 247 12.17 -12.20 2.77
CA ALA A 247 13.50 -12.50 3.31
C ALA A 247 13.76 -11.78 4.64
N ASP A 248 13.38 -10.51 4.73
CA ASP A 248 13.60 -9.68 5.90
C ASP A 248 12.69 -10.07 7.07
N TYR A 249 11.47 -10.57 6.85
CA TYR A 249 10.62 -11.10 7.93
C TYR A 249 11.24 -12.27 8.68
N LYS A 250 12.11 -13.04 8.01
CA LYS A 250 12.86 -14.14 8.62
C LYS A 250 14.15 -13.64 9.28
N THR A 251 14.84 -12.70 8.63
CA THR A 251 16.16 -12.22 9.06
C THR A 251 16.07 -11.18 10.18
N TYR A 252 15.04 -10.33 10.15
CA TYR A 252 14.82 -9.19 11.05
C TYR A 252 13.34 -9.17 11.51
N PRO A 253 12.90 -10.12 12.35
CA PRO A 253 11.48 -10.37 12.63
C PRO A 253 10.73 -9.22 13.32
N ASN A 254 11.44 -8.24 13.87
CA ASN A 254 10.87 -7.07 14.55
C ASN A 254 11.05 -5.76 13.77
N LEU A 255 11.65 -5.80 12.58
CA LEU A 255 11.90 -4.62 11.76
C LEU A 255 10.58 -3.98 11.30
N THR A 256 10.51 -2.67 11.41
CA THR A 256 9.33 -1.88 11.05
C THR A 256 9.24 -1.65 9.55
N GLY A 257 8.05 -1.24 9.08
CA GLY A 257 7.77 -1.00 7.66
C GLY A 257 8.73 -0.03 7.00
N VAL A 258 9.19 1.00 7.71
CA VAL A 258 10.10 2.02 7.17
C VAL A 258 11.42 1.41 6.67
N ASP A 259 12.09 0.59 7.49
CA ASP A 259 13.34 -0.08 7.09
C ASP A 259 13.09 -1.21 6.08
N LEU A 260 11.97 -1.93 6.19
CA LEU A 260 11.58 -2.95 5.21
C LEU A 260 11.44 -2.33 3.81
N GLU A 261 10.70 -1.23 3.70
CA GLU A 261 10.50 -0.47 2.46
C GLU A 261 11.81 0.08 1.90
N TYR A 262 12.67 0.63 2.74
CA TYR A 262 13.97 1.16 2.31
C TYR A 262 14.81 0.06 1.64
N ARG A 263 14.85 -1.13 2.24
CA ARG A 263 15.60 -2.27 1.72
C ARG A 263 15.01 -2.82 0.42
N ALA A 264 13.69 -2.91 0.33
CA ALA A 264 12.99 -3.35 -0.87
C ALA A 264 13.18 -2.37 -2.04
N LYS A 265 13.07 -1.05 -1.79
CA LYS A 265 13.32 -0.01 -2.80
C LYS A 265 14.76 0.04 -3.28
N LEU A 266 15.73 -0.16 -2.40
CA LEU A 266 17.12 -0.33 -2.82
C LEU A 266 17.28 -1.57 -3.68
N THR A 267 16.57 -2.66 -3.38
CA THR A 267 16.56 -3.88 -4.19
C THR A 267 16.00 -3.63 -5.58
N GLU A 268 14.89 -2.88 -5.71
CA GLU A 268 14.36 -2.46 -7.00
C GLU A 268 15.42 -1.71 -7.83
N LEU A 269 16.05 -0.69 -7.23
CA LEU A 269 17.07 0.10 -7.93
C LEU A 269 18.32 -0.71 -8.29
N ILE A 270 18.63 -1.81 -7.59
CA ILE A 270 19.76 -2.69 -7.90
C ILE A 270 19.46 -3.57 -9.12
N LEU A 271 18.21 -4.01 -9.25
CA LEU A 271 17.78 -5.00 -10.25
C LEU A 271 17.16 -4.37 -11.49
N ALA A 272 16.73 -3.11 -11.45
CA ALA A 272 16.15 -2.43 -12.59
C ALA A 272 17.20 -2.17 -13.71
N GLU A 273 16.86 -2.62 -14.91
CA GLU A 273 17.59 -2.40 -16.15
C GLU A 273 16.86 -1.36 -17.02
N GLU A 274 15.55 -1.51 -17.21
CA GLU A 274 14.73 -0.66 -18.10
C GLU A 274 14.01 0.48 -17.36
N THR A 275 13.54 0.23 -16.13
CA THR A 275 12.63 1.09 -15.37
C THR A 275 13.33 1.97 -14.35
N LEU A 276 14.67 1.91 -14.26
CA LEU A 276 15.45 2.56 -13.21
C LEU A 276 15.12 4.06 -13.03
N HIS A 277 15.09 4.84 -14.12
CA HIS A 277 14.80 6.27 -14.04
C HIS A 277 13.32 6.55 -13.74
N LYS A 278 12.41 5.67 -14.16
CA LYS A 278 10.99 5.74 -13.79
C LYS A 278 10.84 5.54 -12.28
N LEU A 279 11.52 4.54 -11.71
CA LEU A 279 11.54 4.30 -10.26
C LEU A 279 12.08 5.49 -9.48
N LEU A 280 13.21 6.07 -9.89
CA LEU A 280 13.74 7.28 -9.27
C LEU A 280 12.74 8.44 -9.32
N THR A 281 12.09 8.64 -10.46
CA THR A 281 11.05 9.67 -10.61
C THR A 281 9.90 9.44 -9.63
N THR A 282 9.42 8.19 -9.52
CA THR A 282 8.36 7.80 -8.58
C THR A 282 8.79 8.04 -7.13
N PHE A 283 9.99 7.62 -6.75
CA PHE A 283 10.51 7.78 -5.39
C PHE A 283 10.66 9.26 -5.02
N ILE A 284 11.18 10.09 -5.93
CA ILE A 284 11.30 11.54 -5.71
C ILE A 284 9.92 12.18 -5.55
N SER A 285 8.98 11.86 -6.43
CA SER A 285 7.64 12.47 -6.45
C SER A 285 6.82 12.10 -5.21
N ASN A 286 7.05 10.93 -4.64
CA ASN A 286 6.35 10.40 -3.49
C ASN A 286 7.21 10.40 -2.21
N ALA A 287 8.32 11.16 -2.18
CA ALA A 287 9.15 11.31 -1.00
C ALA A 287 8.52 12.30 -0.01
N SER A 288 8.46 11.92 1.25
CA SER A 288 8.13 12.83 2.36
C SER A 288 8.97 12.49 3.58
N SER A 289 9.63 13.50 4.15
CA SER A 289 10.24 13.40 5.48
C SER A 289 9.24 13.67 6.61
N GLU A 290 8.03 14.12 6.27
CA GLU A 290 6.96 14.41 7.23
C GLU A 290 6.15 13.15 7.52
N GLY A 291 5.94 12.87 8.82
CA GLY A 291 5.25 11.67 9.28
C GLY A 291 6.10 10.40 9.17
N ARG A 292 5.47 9.25 9.50
CA ARG A 292 6.12 7.92 9.48
C ARG A 292 5.37 6.95 8.56
N ASN A 293 4.71 7.46 7.51
CA ASN A 293 4.21 6.59 6.44
C ASN A 293 5.40 5.85 5.83
N SER A 294 5.39 4.52 5.88
CA SER A 294 6.56 3.70 5.55
C SER A 294 7.01 3.89 4.11
N HIS A 295 6.08 4.01 3.15
CA HIS A 295 6.45 4.18 1.75
C HIS A 295 7.07 5.55 1.49
N ALA A 296 6.39 6.63 1.91
CA ALA A 296 6.83 8.00 1.63
C ALA A 296 8.15 8.35 2.34
N PHE A 297 8.32 7.88 3.57
CA PHE A 297 9.56 8.07 4.31
C PHE A 297 10.71 7.23 3.74
N ALA A 298 10.47 5.97 3.35
CA ALA A 298 11.49 5.17 2.69
C ALA A 298 11.91 5.74 1.34
N ASN A 299 10.96 6.28 0.55
CA ASN A 299 11.26 7.03 -0.67
C ASN A 299 12.23 8.19 -0.38
N TYR A 300 11.90 9.00 0.63
CA TYR A 300 12.75 10.09 1.08
C TYR A 300 14.15 9.61 1.47
N ALA A 301 14.23 8.58 2.32
CA ALA A 301 15.50 8.04 2.81
C ALA A 301 16.37 7.46 1.69
N VAL A 302 15.80 6.72 0.73
CA VAL A 302 16.52 6.17 -0.43
C VAL A 302 17.11 7.30 -1.27
N ILE A 303 16.30 8.30 -1.62
CA ILE A 303 16.76 9.43 -2.45
C ILE A 303 17.80 10.26 -1.70
N ARG A 304 17.57 10.57 -0.42
CA ARG A 304 18.52 11.28 0.44
C ARG A 304 19.88 10.61 0.48
N ASP A 305 19.90 9.30 0.75
CA ASP A 305 21.16 8.57 0.91
C ASP A 305 21.89 8.40 -0.42
N LEU A 306 21.18 8.21 -1.53
CA LEU A 306 21.77 8.21 -2.86
C LEU A 306 22.30 9.61 -3.24
N SER A 307 21.58 10.69 -2.91
CA SER A 307 22.02 12.07 -3.12
C SER A 307 23.34 12.34 -2.42
N LYS A 308 23.45 11.93 -1.15
CA LYS A 308 24.71 12.01 -0.37
C LYS A 308 25.82 11.16 -1.01
N ALA A 309 25.48 10.01 -1.55
CA ALA A 309 26.45 9.08 -2.12
C ALA A 309 26.96 9.47 -3.53
N ILE A 310 26.17 10.22 -4.29
CA ILE A 310 26.42 10.60 -5.70
C ILE A 310 26.77 12.08 -5.85
N TYR A 311 25.98 12.97 -5.27
CA TYR A 311 26.07 14.43 -5.46
C TYR A 311 26.66 15.18 -4.27
N LYS A 312 26.84 14.52 -3.11
CA LYS A 312 27.27 15.17 -1.85
C LYS A 312 26.30 16.25 -1.35
N GLN A 313 25.01 16.05 -1.64
CA GLN A 313 23.92 16.90 -1.19
C GLN A 313 22.93 16.07 -0.37
N ASP A 314 22.17 16.71 0.52
CA ASP A 314 21.20 16.01 1.37
C ASP A 314 20.07 15.39 0.57
N PHE A 315 19.48 16.13 -0.38
CA PHE A 315 18.38 15.63 -1.20
C PHE A 315 18.35 16.35 -2.55
N VAL A 316 18.41 15.60 -3.65
CA VAL A 316 18.28 16.12 -5.02
C VAL A 316 16.92 15.73 -5.57
N SER A 317 16.01 16.70 -5.69
CA SER A 317 14.64 16.51 -6.20
C SER A 317 14.54 16.64 -7.73
N ASP A 318 15.58 17.12 -8.40
CA ASP A 318 15.57 17.32 -9.85
C ASP A 318 15.75 16.00 -10.60
N VAL A 319 14.66 15.47 -11.13
CA VAL A 319 14.63 14.24 -11.93
C VAL A 319 15.54 14.33 -13.16
N GLN A 320 15.72 15.51 -13.76
CA GLN A 320 16.60 15.64 -14.93
C GLN A 320 18.06 15.46 -14.55
N GLN A 321 18.48 15.89 -13.36
CA GLN A 321 19.83 15.61 -12.86
C GLN A 321 20.07 14.11 -12.69
N TRP A 322 19.07 13.37 -12.20
CA TRP A 322 19.16 11.91 -12.03
C TRP A 322 19.27 11.16 -13.36
N LYS A 323 18.64 11.66 -14.42
CA LYS A 323 18.75 11.09 -15.78
C LYS A 323 20.14 11.23 -16.38
N GLN A 324 20.97 12.16 -15.89
CA GLN A 324 22.36 12.30 -16.33
C GLN A 324 23.34 11.35 -15.61
N VAL A 325 22.87 10.58 -14.63
CA VAL A 325 23.71 9.63 -13.90
C VAL A 325 23.65 8.28 -14.58
N GLU A 326 24.83 7.76 -14.92
CA GLU A 326 24.98 6.40 -15.45
C GLU A 326 24.22 5.35 -14.59
N PRO A 327 23.33 4.54 -15.19
CA PRO A 327 22.55 3.53 -14.47
C PRO A 327 23.39 2.62 -13.57
N ASP A 328 24.55 2.18 -14.05
CA ASP A 328 25.51 1.35 -13.31
C ASP A 328 26.00 2.02 -12.02
N LYS A 329 26.18 3.35 -12.04
CA LYS A 329 26.60 4.11 -10.87
C LYS A 329 25.50 4.12 -9.82
N ILE A 330 24.23 4.29 -10.22
CA ILE A 330 23.08 4.21 -9.31
C ILE A 330 23.00 2.79 -8.72
N ARG A 331 22.96 1.74 -9.55
CA ARG A 331 22.91 0.32 -9.12
C ARG A 331 24.02 -0.02 -8.11
N LYS A 332 25.26 0.38 -8.39
CA LYS A 332 26.42 0.15 -7.50
C LYS A 332 26.28 0.88 -6.16
N LYS A 333 25.75 2.10 -6.16
CA LYS A 333 25.53 2.89 -4.94
C LYS A 333 24.38 2.33 -4.11
N SER A 334 23.26 1.95 -4.73
CA SER A 334 22.15 1.27 -4.07
C SER A 334 22.60 -0.03 -3.41
N LYS A 335 23.39 -0.86 -4.12
CA LYS A 335 23.97 -2.10 -3.55
C LYS A 335 24.89 -1.85 -2.37
N ARG A 336 25.66 -0.76 -2.38
CA ARG A 336 26.51 -0.38 -1.25
C ARG A 336 25.67 0.05 -0.04
N LEU A 337 24.63 0.85 -0.26
CA LEU A 337 23.72 1.30 0.80
C LEU A 337 23.01 0.10 1.44
N LEU A 338 22.47 -0.82 0.64
CA LEU A 338 21.80 -2.03 1.14
C LEU A 338 22.74 -2.87 2.01
N LYS A 339 23.97 -3.12 1.55
CA LYS A 339 24.99 -3.85 2.32
C LYS A 339 25.39 -3.14 3.61
N GLN A 340 25.48 -1.81 3.60
CA GLN A 340 25.81 -1.03 4.78
C GLN A 340 24.68 -1.11 5.81
N HIS A 341 23.43 -0.97 5.35
CA HIS A 341 22.24 -1.12 6.18
C HIS A 341 22.13 -2.53 6.79
N SER A 342 22.33 -3.59 6.00
CA SER A 342 22.39 -4.97 6.50
C SER A 342 23.45 -5.17 7.59
N LYS A 343 24.64 -4.58 7.45
CA LYS A 343 25.68 -4.63 8.50
C LYS A 343 25.24 -3.91 9.77
N SER A 344 24.60 -2.76 9.62
CA SER A 344 24.09 -1.97 10.73
C SER A 344 22.99 -2.70 11.51
N LEU A 345 22.01 -3.28 10.82
CA LEU A 345 20.94 -4.07 11.44
C LEU A 345 21.50 -5.27 12.22
N LYS A 346 22.45 -6.01 11.61
CA LYS A 346 23.12 -7.13 12.30
C LYS A 346 23.87 -6.68 13.55
N LYS A 347 24.57 -5.54 13.49
CA LYS A 347 25.27 -4.96 14.65
C LYS A 347 24.30 -4.51 15.75
N ALA A 348 23.10 -4.04 15.38
CA ALA A 348 22.04 -3.65 16.32
C ALA A 348 21.27 -4.85 16.92
N GLY A 349 21.57 -6.07 16.48
CA GLY A 349 20.89 -7.30 16.89
C GLY A 349 19.72 -7.61 15.95
N ALA A 350 19.92 -8.57 15.05
CA ALA A 350 18.95 -8.89 14.00
C ALA A 350 17.56 -9.27 14.54
N ASP A 351 17.51 -9.99 15.66
CA ASP A 351 16.26 -10.42 16.30
C ASP A 351 15.57 -9.32 17.10
N THR A 352 16.28 -8.25 17.46
CA THR A 352 15.80 -7.21 18.40
C THR A 352 15.62 -5.84 17.75
N VAL A 353 16.29 -5.58 16.62
CA VAL A 353 16.22 -4.30 15.93
C VAL A 353 14.82 -4.06 15.37
N THR A 354 14.29 -2.87 15.66
CA THR A 354 12.97 -2.44 15.18
C THR A 354 13.06 -1.37 14.11
N GLU A 355 14.04 -0.49 14.19
CA GLU A 355 14.23 0.61 13.24
C GLU A 355 15.70 1.02 13.22
N PHE A 356 16.20 1.47 12.06
CA PHE A 356 17.57 1.96 11.91
C PHE A 356 17.69 3.23 11.08
N ILE A 357 16.79 3.47 10.13
CA ILE A 357 16.78 4.72 9.36
C ILE A 357 15.97 5.81 10.07
N PHE A 358 16.53 7.02 10.09
CA PHE A 358 15.94 8.23 10.67
C PHE A 358 16.17 9.40 9.73
#